data_AF-A0A962HCB7-F1
#
_entry.id   AF-A0A962HCB7-F1
#
_cell.length_a   1.000
_cell.length_b   1.000
_cell.length_c   1.000
_cell.angle_alpha   90.00
_cell.angle_beta   90.00
_cell.angle_gamma   90.00
#
_symmetry.space_group_name_H-M   'P 1'
#
loop_
_entity.id
_entity.type
_entity.pdbx_description
1 polymer ?
#
loop_
_entity_poly.entity_id
_entity_poly.type
_entity_poly.pdbx_seq_one_letter_code
_entity_poly.pdbx_strand_id
1 'polypeptide(L)' 'RDSDPFERSIDVAISKLRRMIEDDPKAPRHIQTVWGHGYVFVPD' A
#
# COMPACT_ATOMS: atom_id res chain seq x y z
N ARG A 1 -1.53 15.62 -13.35
CA ARG A 1 -2.55 14.79 -12.68
C ARG A 1 -2.54 15.22 -11.24
N ASP A 2 -3.43 16.13 -10.87
CA ASP A 2 -3.65 16.48 -9.47
C ASP A 2 -4.21 15.24 -8.80
N SER A 3 -3.40 14.61 -7.95
CA SER A 3 -3.79 13.43 -7.19
C SER A 3 -4.98 13.80 -6.31
N ASP A 4 -6.08 13.06 -6.46
CA ASP A 4 -7.29 13.26 -5.66
C ASP A 4 -6.90 13.21 -4.16
N PRO A 5 -7.38 14.13 -3.30
CA PRO A 5 -7.17 14.04 -1.85
C PRO A 5 -7.48 12.65 -1.28
N PHE A 6 -8.42 11.93 -1.89
CA PHE A 6 -8.76 10.56 -1.53
C PHE A 6 -7.63 9.57 -1.84
N GLU A 7 -6.93 9.68 -2.97
CA GLU A 7 -5.78 8.82 -3.32
C GLU A 7 -4.65 8.96 -2.28
N ARG A 8 -4.35 10.20 -1.84
CA ARG A 8 -3.33 10.41 -0.80
C ARG A 8 -3.73 9.80 0.55
N SER A 9 -5.02 9.73 0.84
CA SER A 9 -5.50 9.08 2.06
C SER A 9 -5.28 7.56 2.05
N ILE A 10 -5.33 6.94 0.87
CA ILE A 10 -5.06 5.49 0.68
C ILE A 10 -3.59 5.20 0.96
N ASP A 11 -2.65 5.97 0.41
CA ASP A 11 -1.22 5.74 0.63
C ASP A 11 -0.84 5.77 2.12
N VAL A 12 -1.45 6.69 2.88
CA VAL A 12 -1.26 6.78 4.34
C VAL A 12 -1.82 5.54 5.04
N ALA A 13 -3.00 5.07 4.64
CA ALA A 13 -3.60 3.86 5.20
C ALA A 13 -2.74 2.62 4.88
N ILE A 14 -2.27 2.48 3.64
CA ILE A 14 -1.41 1.38 3.19
C ILE A 14 -0.07 1.41 3.93
N SER A 15 0.53 2.59 4.12
CA SER A 15 1.77 2.71 4.87
C SER A 15 1.61 2.31 6.34
N LYS A 16 0.48 2.64 6.98
CA LYS A 16 0.17 2.18 8.34
C LYS A 16 -0.04 0.67 8.39
N LEU A 17 -0.78 0.13 7.43
CA LEU A 17 -1.10 -1.30 7.38
C LEU A 17 0.16 -2.15 7.18
N ARG A 18 1.04 -1.78 6.24
CA ARG A 18 2.33 -2.47 6.02
C ARG A 18 3.20 -2.49 7.28
N ARG A 19 3.20 -1.41 8.09
CA ARG A 19 3.92 -1.37 9.37
C ARG A 19 3.34 -2.30 10.44
N MET A 20 2.09 -2.73 10.30
CA MET A 20 1.42 -3.60 11.28
C MET A 20 1.51 -5.08 10.91
N ILE A 21 1.56 -5.41 9.61
CA ILE A 21 1.41 -6.81 9.15
C ILE A 21 2.62 -7.39 8.41
N GLU A 22 3.51 -6.54 7.88
CA GLU A 22 4.69 -7.01 7.15
C GLU A 22 5.87 -7.11 8.10
N ASP A 23 6.70 -8.13 7.92
CA ASP A 23 7.96 -8.28 8.68
C ASP A 23 8.93 -7.12 8.37
N ASP A 24 9.04 -6.73 7.09
CA ASP A 24 9.72 -5.51 6.65
C ASP A 24 8.78 -4.65 5.77
N PRO A 25 8.33 -3.48 6.25
CA PRO A 25 7.46 -2.58 5.47
C PRO A 25 8.09 -2.07 4.16
N LYS A 26 9.42 -2.15 4.01
CA LYS A 26 10.13 -1.78 2.77
C LYS A 26 10.14 -2.91 1.74
N ALA A 27 9.90 -4.15 2.17
CA ALA A 27 9.80 -5.33 1.32
C ALA A 27 8.44 -6.03 1.58
N PRO A 28 7.30 -5.37 1.27
CA PRO A 28 5.99 -5.88 1.65
C PRO A 28 5.62 -7.14 0.86
N ARG A 29 5.25 -8.21 1.58
CA ARG A 29 4.87 -9.50 1.01
C ARG A 29 3.37 -9.55 0.71
N HIS A 30 2.56 -9.09 1.65
CA HIS A 30 1.10 -9.18 1.59
C HIS A 30 0.46 -8.05 0.81
N ILE A 31 0.94 -6.81 0.96
CA ILE A 31 0.35 -5.66 0.27
C ILE A 31 1.35 -5.12 -0.73
N GLN A 32 1.20 -5.50 -2.00
CA GLN A 32 2.13 -5.11 -3.07
C GLN A 32 1.62 -3.89 -3.84
N THR A 33 2.55 -3.07 -4.32
CA THR A 33 2.23 -1.93 -5.19
C THR A 33 2.23 -2.38 -6.65
N VAL A 34 1.12 -2.18 -7.35
CA VAL A 34 1.00 -2.34 -8.79
C VAL A 34 1.03 -0.95 -9.43
N TRP A 35 2.17 -0.61 -10.02
CA TRP A 35 2.38 0.72 -10.62
C TRP A 35 1.33 1.02 -11.70
N GLY A 36 0.75 2.22 -11.63
CA GLY A 36 -0.33 2.65 -12.52
C GLY A 36 -1.72 2.07 -12.23
N HIS A 37 -1.86 1.23 -11.17
CA HIS A 37 -3.13 0.63 -10.79
C HIS A 37 -3.49 0.86 -9.32
N GLY A 38 -2.55 0.63 -8.40
CA GLY A 38 -2.79 0.78 -6.96
C GLY A 38 -2.12 -0.32 -6.15
N TYR A 39 -2.86 -0.91 -5.21
CA TYR A 39 -2.34 -1.91 -4.27
C TYR A 39 -3.13 -3.21 -4.36
N VAL A 40 -2.43 -4.34 -4.19
CA VAL A 40 -3.05 -5.67 -4.20
C VAL A 40 -2.69 -6.42 -2.92
N PHE A 41 -3.66 -7.16 -2.39
CA PHE A 41 -3.45 -8.09 -1.30
C PHE A 41 -3.10 -9.48 -1.84
N VAL A 42 -2.00 -10.04 -1.35
CA VAL A 42 -1.49 -11.37 -1.66
C VAL A 42 -1.54 -12.20 -0.37
N PRO A 43 -2.46 -13.17 -0.27
CA PRO A 43 -2.50 -14.09 0.87
C PRO A 43 -1.34 -15.11 0.79
N ASP A 44 -1.12 -15.78 1.91
CA ASP A 44 -0.29 -17.01 1.96
C ASP A 44 -0.95 -18.19 1.22
#